data_AF-A0A5C4SNF3-F1
#
_entry.id   AF-A0A5C4SNF3-F1
#
_cell.length_a   1.000
_cell.length_b   1.000
_cell.length_c   1.000
_cell.angle_alpha   90.00
_cell.angle_beta   90.00
_cell.angle_gamma   90.00
#
_symmetry.space_group_name_H-M   'P 1'
#
loop_
_entity.id
_entity.type
_entity.pdbx_description
1 polymer ?
#
loop_
_entity_poly.entity_id
_entity_poly.type
_entity_poly.pdbx_seq_one_letter_code
_entity_poly.pdbx_strand_id
1 'polypeptide(L)'
;MNSQSSLGQSFVERLNNILEENYHDENFGVNDLASNIGVSRSQLHRKLKRLNGVSTSQYIKIFRLQKGYELLKDYEKNVSEVAYAVGFNSPSYFTKCFQQHYKCSPGELKHKTENIHTNAEINLNRNTKKAYFQLGTLKLRSVHLGVLFFIALGIGVFYFYAGNTKTQKPKSIAILPLKVNSNLMDSDVLSEGIHDGLTKSLGQINQFNVLSRATTVKYKNSSKTKAKIIKELGVDFIVSGEVYYSDNDSMRLNITINKVDGVNAGSINYNTSLEHIVSIQNLVAQKIAKLTGMPYVSENQFHSANHRVVNTSAYKNYIRGMYYLHKSSQEDFDKGLQFLYKALDDDPAEPLAYAGLAYGYVILGHSASQNKDVFEKALMAANRAIELDTSLLEAYAAIASIHIYHDRNWYEAEKLFDYLLTKNPSMANVHYDYSWYCLLVGDRAKALQHHELAEKLDPLNAKYIAWSGWMLAYYGDYKGAMEKVERALEIAPNNAIAYLAKGFIYRQQNDFLNAKEAYGKLYENSPGMVASLGGIYAEMGDFEKANEIIEQVNNWPNSPWKNWSLAVLYAQSNQAEMAVKMLEKEPKHAFVAWAAVVPAFDKIKDHKDFKTFASNLKIPVRNNQNLLVQK
;
A
#
# COMPACT_ATOMS: atom_id res chain seq x y z
N MET A 1 -21.97 11.51 33.66
CA MET A 1 -22.16 12.48 32.56
C MET A 1 -20.88 12.76 31.74
N ASN A 2 -19.96 11.79 31.54
CA ASN A 2 -18.70 12.03 30.81
C ASN A 2 -18.61 11.40 29.39
N SER A 3 -19.57 10.59 28.95
CA SER A 3 -19.51 9.94 27.62
C SER A 3 -19.88 10.87 26.45
N GLN A 4 -20.74 11.87 26.66
CA GLN A 4 -21.04 12.87 25.63
C GLN A 4 -19.87 13.84 25.39
N SER A 5 -18.99 14.01 26.38
CA SER A 5 -17.81 14.87 26.30
C SER A 5 -16.74 14.32 25.36
N SER A 6 -16.46 13.01 25.40
CA SER A 6 -15.40 12.40 24.57
C SER A 6 -15.80 12.30 23.09
N LEU A 7 -17.08 11.99 22.81
CA LEU A 7 -17.61 11.97 21.44
C LEU A 7 -17.74 13.37 20.83
N GLY A 8 -17.96 14.38 21.67
CA GLY A 8 -17.89 15.79 21.29
C GLY A 8 -16.47 16.22 20.96
N GLN A 9 -15.49 15.82 21.77
CA GLN A 9 -14.07 16.11 21.56
C GLN A 9 -13.53 15.51 20.25
N SER A 10 -13.80 14.23 19.95
CA SER A 10 -13.34 13.62 18.68
C SER A 10 -14.00 14.20 17.43
N PHE A 11 -15.17 14.84 17.59
CA PHE A 11 -15.83 15.55 16.50
C PHE A 11 -15.20 16.92 16.24
N VAL A 12 -14.92 17.67 17.31
CA VAL A 12 -14.23 18.97 17.24
C VAL A 12 -12.82 18.81 16.70
N GLU A 13 -12.09 17.77 17.12
CA GLU A 13 -10.74 17.48 16.63
C GLU A 13 -10.71 17.21 15.12
N ARG A 14 -11.64 16.41 14.60
CA ARG A 14 -11.78 16.20 13.15
C ARG A 14 -12.15 17.47 12.39
N LEU A 15 -13.02 18.31 12.94
CA LEU A 15 -13.33 19.62 12.35
C LEU A 15 -12.09 20.51 12.27
N ASN A 16 -11.30 20.54 13.33
CA ASN A 16 -10.09 21.36 13.38
C ASN A 16 -9.03 20.86 12.40
N ASN A 17 -8.86 19.54 12.24
CA ASN A 17 -7.93 18.99 11.26
C ASN A 17 -8.31 19.36 9.82
N ILE A 18 -9.60 19.25 9.47
CA ILE A 18 -10.10 19.67 8.15
C ILE A 18 -9.87 21.18 7.95
N LEU A 19 -10.11 21.99 8.98
CA LEU A 19 -9.88 23.43 8.89
C LEU A 19 -8.40 23.79 8.81
N GLU A 20 -7.52 23.07 9.50
CA GLU A 20 -6.07 23.28 9.45
C GLU A 20 -5.54 23.10 8.01
N GLU A 21 -6.08 22.14 7.27
CA GLU A 21 -5.69 21.88 5.88
C GLU A 21 -6.28 22.90 4.89
N ASN A 22 -7.40 23.56 5.23
CA ASN A 22 -8.20 24.32 4.26
C ASN A 22 -8.46 25.79 4.62
N TYR A 23 -7.99 26.29 5.79
CA TYR A 23 -8.35 27.64 6.25
C TYR A 23 -7.85 28.76 5.33
N HIS A 24 -6.78 28.51 4.58
CA HIS A 24 -6.17 29.44 3.63
C HIS A 24 -7.05 29.74 2.41
N ASP A 25 -7.92 28.80 2.01
CA ASP A 25 -8.76 28.94 0.81
C ASP A 25 -9.98 29.82 1.12
N GLU A 26 -10.12 30.94 0.41
CA GLU A 26 -11.26 31.85 0.59
C GLU A 26 -12.61 31.23 0.18
N ASN A 27 -12.60 30.24 -0.73
CA ASN A 27 -13.79 29.57 -1.23
C ASN A 27 -14.26 28.45 -0.30
N PHE A 28 -13.41 27.97 0.60
CA PHE A 28 -13.76 26.94 1.56
C PHE A 28 -14.79 27.47 2.57
N GLY A 29 -15.99 26.87 2.56
CA GLY A 29 -17.14 27.34 3.33
C GLY A 29 -17.89 26.24 4.07
N VAL A 30 -19.14 26.55 4.44
CA VAL A 30 -19.98 25.68 5.26
C VAL A 30 -20.33 24.37 4.55
N ASN A 31 -20.52 24.40 3.23
CA ASN A 31 -20.86 23.23 2.44
C ASN A 31 -19.67 22.26 2.37
N ASP A 32 -18.48 22.79 2.16
CA ASP A 32 -17.24 22.02 2.04
C ASP A 32 -16.90 21.35 3.37
N LEU A 33 -16.99 22.08 4.48
CA LEU A 33 -16.78 21.52 5.80
C LEU A 33 -17.80 20.42 6.15
N ALA A 34 -19.06 20.58 5.73
CA ALA A 34 -20.10 19.57 5.95
C ALA A 34 -19.85 18.29 5.12
N SER A 35 -19.47 18.47 3.85
CA SER A 35 -19.12 17.38 2.94
C SER A 35 -17.91 16.59 3.47
N ASN A 36 -16.84 17.30 3.84
CA ASN A 36 -15.60 16.68 4.32
C ASN A 36 -15.78 15.90 5.63
N ILE A 37 -16.68 16.33 6.51
CA ILE A 37 -16.97 15.58 7.75
C ILE A 37 -18.08 14.53 7.60
N GLY A 38 -18.67 14.40 6.41
CA GLY A 38 -19.66 13.36 6.09
C GLY A 38 -21.03 13.58 6.76
N VAL A 39 -21.45 14.83 6.99
CA VAL A 39 -22.77 15.15 7.57
C VAL A 39 -23.47 16.24 6.78
N SER A 40 -24.80 16.35 6.89
CA SER A 40 -25.50 17.45 6.22
C SER A 40 -25.20 18.81 6.87
N ARG A 41 -25.30 19.90 6.10
CA ARG A 41 -25.12 21.28 6.59
C ARG A 41 -25.95 21.58 7.85
N SER A 42 -27.20 21.14 7.88
CA SER A 42 -28.12 21.32 9.01
C SER A 42 -27.70 20.53 10.25
N GLN A 43 -27.13 19.33 10.06
CA GLN A 43 -26.60 18.51 11.16
C GLN A 43 -25.33 19.12 11.75
N LEU A 44 -24.39 19.57 10.89
CA LEU A 44 -23.17 20.25 11.31
C LEU A 44 -23.49 21.50 12.13
N HIS A 45 -24.40 22.34 11.62
CA HIS A 45 -24.83 23.56 12.30
C HIS A 45 -25.44 23.27 13.68
N ARG A 46 -26.38 22.31 13.76
CA ARG A 46 -27.02 21.94 15.03
C ARG A 46 -26.01 21.40 16.04
N LYS A 47 -25.03 20.62 15.57
CA LYS A 47 -24.00 20.01 16.41
C LYS A 47 -23.02 21.05 16.95
N LEU A 48 -22.56 21.99 16.12
CA LEU A 48 -21.72 23.10 16.56
C LEU A 48 -22.46 24.08 17.49
N LYS A 49 -23.74 24.35 17.22
CA LYS A 49 -24.56 25.19 18.11
C LYS A 49 -24.70 24.58 19.50
N ARG A 50 -24.83 23.24 19.58
CA ARG A 50 -24.92 22.50 20.83
C ARG A 50 -23.58 22.40 21.57
N LEU A 51 -22.48 22.20 20.85
CA LEU A 51 -21.16 21.97 21.44
C LEU A 51 -20.42 23.27 21.79
N ASN A 52 -20.51 24.28 20.91
CA ASN A 52 -19.68 25.47 20.94
C ASN A 52 -20.49 26.78 20.94
N GLY A 53 -21.83 26.70 20.90
CA GLY A 53 -22.70 27.88 20.91
C GLY A 53 -22.73 28.69 19.61
N VAL A 54 -21.97 28.29 18.58
CA VAL A 54 -21.78 29.05 17.33
C VAL A 54 -22.35 28.36 16.09
N SER A 55 -22.61 29.15 15.05
CA SER A 55 -22.89 28.63 13.72
C SER A 55 -21.63 28.04 13.08
N THR A 56 -21.79 27.19 12.07
CA THR A 56 -20.68 26.67 11.26
C THR A 56 -19.85 27.78 10.62
N SER A 57 -20.49 28.82 10.06
CA SER A 57 -19.78 29.95 9.46
C SER A 57 -18.99 30.76 10.48
N GLN A 58 -19.51 30.92 11.71
CA GLN A 58 -18.81 31.57 12.81
C GLN A 58 -17.61 30.73 13.27
N TYR A 59 -17.75 29.41 13.32
CA TYR A 59 -16.68 28.50 13.70
C TYR A 59 -15.48 28.59 12.74
N ILE A 60 -15.73 28.51 11.42
CA ILE A 60 -14.69 28.69 10.38
C ILE A 60 -14.01 30.05 10.54
N LYS A 61 -14.80 31.11 10.71
CA LYS A 61 -14.28 32.48 10.86
C LYS A 61 -13.38 32.61 12.09
N ILE A 62 -13.78 32.04 13.23
CA ILE A 62 -13.00 32.10 14.47
C ILE A 62 -11.69 31.33 14.31
N PHE A 63 -11.72 30.18 13.64
CA PHE A 63 -10.51 29.41 13.33
C PHE A 63 -9.53 30.23 12.46
N ARG A 64 -10.01 30.86 11.38
CA ARG A 64 -9.19 31.75 10.53
C ARG A 64 -8.63 32.94 11.31
N LEU A 65 -9.39 33.53 12.23
CA LEU A 65 -8.92 34.62 13.10
C LEU A 65 -7.83 34.16 14.07
N GLN A 66 -7.90 32.93 14.60
CA GLN A 66 -6.86 32.35 15.45
C GLN A 66 -5.55 32.14 14.68
N LYS A 67 -5.61 31.62 13.45
CA LYS A 67 -4.44 31.54 12.58
C LYS A 67 -3.89 32.92 12.21
N GLY A 68 -4.77 33.89 11.99
CA GLY A 68 -4.36 35.28 11.75
C GLY A 68 -3.63 35.86 12.96
N TYR A 69 -4.11 35.58 14.17
CA TYR A 69 -3.45 35.98 15.41
C TYR A 69 -2.06 35.34 15.57
N GLU A 70 -1.92 34.04 15.26
CA GLU A 70 -0.63 33.33 15.28
C GLU A 70 0.36 33.94 14.28
N LEU A 71 -0.07 34.21 13.05
CA LEU A 71 0.77 34.82 12.01
C LEU A 71 1.14 36.27 12.30
N LEU A 72 0.29 37.04 13.00
CA LEU A 72 0.60 38.42 13.39
C LEU A 72 1.62 38.53 14.52
N LYS A 73 1.88 37.43 15.25
CA LYS A 73 2.98 37.35 16.22
C LYS A 73 4.34 37.17 15.55
N ASP A 74 4.35 36.67 14.32
CA ASP A 74 5.55 36.52 13.52
C ASP A 74 5.82 37.86 12.81
N TYR A 75 6.94 38.51 13.15
CA TYR A 75 7.19 39.94 12.91
C TYR A 75 7.40 40.33 11.43
N GLU A 76 7.28 39.40 10.49
CA GLU A 76 7.61 39.61 9.07
C GLU A 76 6.44 40.07 8.18
N LYS A 77 5.18 39.80 8.54
CA LYS A 77 4.02 40.05 7.65
C LYS A 77 3.23 41.31 8.00
N ASN A 78 2.67 41.97 6.99
CA ASN A 78 1.73 43.07 7.19
C ASN A 78 0.27 42.57 7.31
N VAL A 79 -0.63 43.41 7.84
CA VAL A 79 -2.02 43.01 8.16
C VAL A 79 -2.80 42.51 6.93
N SER A 80 -2.53 43.10 5.75
CA SER A 80 -3.19 42.72 4.51
C SER A 80 -2.74 41.34 4.02
N GLU A 81 -1.45 41.04 4.09
CA GLU A 81 -0.91 39.71 3.75
C GLU A 81 -1.46 38.62 4.67
N VAL A 82 -1.54 38.89 5.98
CA VAL A 82 -2.14 37.93 6.92
C VAL A 82 -3.60 37.69 6.62
N ALA A 83 -4.37 38.73 6.29
CA ALA A 83 -5.79 38.59 5.98
C ALA A 83 -6.02 37.63 4.79
N TYR A 84 -5.26 37.80 3.70
CA TYR A 84 -5.36 36.90 2.56
C TYR A 84 -4.80 35.51 2.86
N ALA A 85 -3.68 35.43 3.58
CA ALA A 85 -3.07 34.15 3.94
C ALA A 85 -3.99 33.26 4.80
N VAL A 86 -4.93 33.84 5.55
CA VAL A 86 -5.88 33.09 6.37
C VAL A 86 -7.27 32.97 5.74
N GLY A 87 -7.39 33.21 4.43
CA GLY A 87 -8.62 32.97 3.68
C GLY A 87 -9.72 34.02 3.89
N PHE A 88 -9.37 35.28 4.20
CA PHE A 88 -10.31 36.40 4.09
C PHE A 88 -10.18 37.08 2.74
N ASN A 89 -11.32 37.38 2.11
CA ASN A 89 -11.39 38.06 0.81
C ASN A 89 -11.10 39.57 0.85
N SER A 90 -10.99 40.17 2.05
CA SER A 90 -10.74 41.60 2.22
C SER A 90 -10.03 41.90 3.55
N PRO A 91 -8.89 42.62 3.54
CA PRO A 91 -8.20 43.07 4.75
C PRO A 91 -9.07 43.93 5.69
N SER A 92 -9.98 44.72 5.12
CA SER A 92 -10.92 45.55 5.90
C SER A 92 -11.93 44.69 6.65
N TYR A 93 -12.42 43.62 6.03
CA TYR A 93 -13.33 42.68 6.67
C TYR A 93 -12.63 41.84 7.75
N PHE A 94 -11.40 41.39 7.48
CA PHE A 94 -10.54 40.76 8.48
C PHE A 94 -10.33 41.66 9.70
N THR A 95 -9.91 42.91 9.49
CA THR A 95 -9.65 43.88 10.57
C THR A 95 -10.88 44.11 11.44
N LYS A 96 -12.06 44.29 10.83
CA LYS A 96 -13.33 44.45 11.55
C LYS A 96 -13.66 43.20 12.39
N CYS A 97 -13.52 42.01 11.82
CA CYS A 97 -13.79 40.76 12.53
C CYS A 97 -12.79 40.50 13.67
N PHE A 98 -11.52 40.83 13.44
CA PHE A 98 -10.45 40.68 14.41
C PHE A 98 -10.65 41.61 15.61
N GLN A 99 -10.94 42.90 15.38
CA GLN A 99 -11.30 43.87 16.43
C GLN A 99 -12.51 43.43 17.24
N GLN A 100 -13.54 42.89 16.58
CA GLN A 100 -14.72 42.40 17.26
C GLN A 100 -14.41 41.21 18.19
N HIS A 101 -13.54 40.30 17.77
CA HIS A 101 -13.20 39.06 18.48
C HIS A 101 -12.15 39.27 19.59
N TYR A 102 -11.07 40.00 19.30
CA TYR A 102 -9.91 40.21 20.19
C TYR A 102 -9.91 41.57 20.90
N LYS A 103 -10.85 42.48 20.62
CA LYS A 103 -10.93 43.82 21.24
C LYS A 103 -9.71 44.72 21.01
N CYS A 104 -8.90 44.42 20.00
CA CYS A 104 -7.81 45.28 19.52
C CYS A 104 -7.70 45.18 18.00
N SER A 105 -7.08 46.18 17.35
CA SER A 105 -6.78 46.06 15.93
C SER A 105 -5.64 45.06 15.67
N PRO A 106 -5.59 44.40 14.49
CA PRO A 106 -4.45 43.58 14.08
C PRO A 106 -3.12 44.33 14.14
N GLY A 107 -3.12 45.64 13.85
CA GLY A 107 -1.94 46.51 13.92
C GLY A 107 -1.50 46.81 15.36
N GLU A 108 -2.44 47.01 16.28
CA GLU A 108 -2.17 47.18 17.71
C GLU A 108 -1.54 45.93 18.36
N LEU A 109 -1.81 44.73 17.82
CA LEU A 109 -1.22 43.49 18.30
C LEU A 109 0.31 43.51 18.27
N LYS A 110 0.90 44.22 17.30
CA LYS A 110 2.37 44.35 17.15
C LYS A 110 3.05 45.04 18.33
N HIS A 111 2.29 45.72 19.20
CA HIS A 111 2.81 46.53 20.31
C HIS A 111 2.32 46.12 21.71
N LYS A 112 1.56 45.02 21.86
CA LYS A 112 1.05 44.56 23.17
C LYS A 112 1.72 43.25 23.61
N THR A 113 2.39 43.27 24.76
CA THR A 113 3.14 42.12 25.33
C THR A 113 2.32 41.27 26.33
N GLU A 114 1.04 41.53 26.53
CA GLU A 114 0.18 40.79 27.48
C GLU A 114 -1.00 40.07 26.83
N ASN A 115 -1.43 38.95 27.45
CA ASN A 115 -2.52 38.08 27.00
C ASN A 115 -3.84 38.83 26.84
N ILE A 116 -4.36 38.86 25.61
CA ILE A 116 -5.58 39.57 25.25
C ILE A 116 -6.81 38.73 25.62
N HIS A 117 -7.75 39.33 26.38
CA HIS A 117 -9.03 38.71 26.71
C HIS A 117 -9.96 38.62 25.48
N THR A 118 -10.36 37.40 25.11
CA THR A 118 -11.29 37.09 24.02
C THR A 118 -12.76 37.11 24.47
N ASN A 119 -13.66 37.50 23.57
CA ASN A 119 -15.11 37.32 23.79
C ASN A 119 -15.48 35.85 23.56
N ALA A 120 -15.86 35.16 24.65
CA ALA A 120 -16.41 33.80 24.74
C ALA A 120 -15.42 32.68 24.32
N GLU A 121 -14.98 31.88 25.29
CA GLU A 121 -14.16 30.69 25.09
C GLU A 121 -14.90 29.63 24.25
N ILE A 122 -14.70 29.66 22.95
CA ILE A 122 -14.81 28.46 22.12
C ILE A 122 -13.49 27.72 22.29
N ASN A 123 -13.45 26.82 23.27
CA ASN A 123 -12.28 25.99 23.56
C ASN A 123 -12.06 25.00 22.41
N LEU A 124 -11.25 25.41 21.42
CA LEU A 124 -10.87 24.61 20.25
C LEU A 124 -9.71 23.64 20.53
N ASN A 125 -9.00 23.79 21.67
CA ASN A 125 -7.84 22.99 22.02
C ASN A 125 -7.90 22.51 23.48
N ARG A 126 -7.91 21.19 23.70
CA ARG A 126 -7.41 20.59 24.94
C ARG A 126 -6.48 19.43 24.57
N ASN A 127 -5.18 19.66 24.68
CA ASN A 127 -4.36 18.73 25.46
C ASN A 127 -3.02 19.30 25.95
N THR A 128 -2.79 19.02 27.24
CA THR A 128 -1.53 18.93 28.00
C THR A 128 -0.72 20.20 28.29
N LYS A 129 -0.72 20.62 29.56
CA LYS A 129 0.48 20.57 30.43
C LYS A 129 0.14 20.79 31.91
N LYS A 130 0.96 20.14 32.74
CA LYS A 130 0.99 20.02 34.19
C LYS A 130 0.58 21.27 34.98
N ALA A 131 -0.15 21.07 36.07
CA ALA A 131 -0.12 21.98 37.21
C ALA A 131 -0.21 21.17 38.52
N TYR A 132 0.88 21.22 39.28
CA TYR A 132 0.88 21.06 40.73
C TYR A 132 0.02 22.18 41.33
N PHE A 133 -0.96 21.89 42.19
CA PHE A 133 -1.14 22.64 43.45
C PHE A 133 -2.10 21.94 44.43
N GLN A 134 -2.03 22.43 45.66
CA GLN A 134 -2.27 21.83 46.96
C GLN A 134 -3.73 21.44 47.29
N LEU A 135 -3.85 20.41 48.15
CA LEU A 135 -5.10 19.91 48.71
C LEU A 135 -5.60 20.77 49.88
N GLY A 136 -6.90 21.08 49.85
CA GLY A 136 -7.74 21.28 51.03
C GLY A 136 -8.89 20.26 51.00
N THR A 137 -9.08 19.53 52.10
CA THR A 137 -9.94 18.34 52.24
C THR A 137 -11.40 18.67 52.54
N LEU A 138 -12.38 17.87 52.06
CA LEU A 138 -13.54 17.40 52.85
C LEU A 138 -14.45 16.36 52.14
N LYS A 139 -14.56 15.18 52.79
CA LYS A 139 -15.53 14.06 52.77
C LYS A 139 -16.04 13.49 51.42
N LEU A 140 -15.39 12.39 51.01
CA LEU A 140 -15.52 11.70 49.71
C LEU A 140 -16.21 10.31 49.74
N ARG A 141 -16.64 9.79 50.90
CA ARG A 141 -16.93 8.34 51.02
C ARG A 141 -18.24 7.84 50.38
N SER A 142 -19.33 8.61 50.39
CA SER A 142 -20.61 8.20 49.79
C SER A 142 -20.67 8.41 48.27
N VAL A 143 -19.92 9.40 47.75
CA VAL A 143 -19.81 9.67 46.32
C VAL A 143 -19.00 8.58 45.62
N HIS A 144 -17.98 8.02 46.28
CA HIS A 144 -17.15 6.97 45.67
C HIS A 144 -17.88 5.67 45.39
N LEU A 145 -18.77 5.20 46.26
CA LEU A 145 -19.53 3.97 45.98
C LEU A 145 -20.51 4.16 44.81
N GLY A 146 -21.20 5.30 44.74
CA GLY A 146 -22.08 5.61 43.61
C GLY A 146 -21.31 5.73 42.30
N VAL A 147 -20.18 6.43 42.31
CA VAL A 147 -19.31 6.57 41.14
C VAL A 147 -18.74 5.21 40.70
N LEU A 148 -18.31 4.36 41.62
CA LEU A 148 -17.81 3.02 41.31
C LEU A 148 -18.93 2.13 40.73
N PHE A 149 -20.16 2.23 41.22
CA PHE A 149 -21.30 1.50 40.65
C PHE A 149 -21.63 1.96 39.23
N PHE A 150 -21.65 3.27 38.95
CA PHE A 150 -21.90 3.79 37.60
C PHE A 150 -20.73 3.58 36.65
N ILE A 151 -19.49 3.52 37.14
CA ILE A 151 -18.32 3.10 36.36
C ILE A 151 -18.43 1.61 36.03
N ALA A 152 -18.74 0.76 37.00
CA ALA A 152 -18.92 -0.67 36.77
C ALA A 152 -20.09 -0.96 35.81
N LEU A 153 -21.21 -0.24 35.95
CA LEU A 153 -22.36 -0.32 35.05
C LEU A 153 -22.01 0.21 33.65
N GLY A 154 -21.29 1.34 33.56
CA GLY A 154 -20.83 1.90 32.29
C GLY A 154 -19.82 1.00 31.57
N ILE A 155 -18.93 0.36 32.32
CA ILE A 155 -18.00 -0.67 31.84
C ILE A 155 -18.80 -1.91 31.41
N GLY A 156 -19.77 -2.35 32.19
CA GLY A 156 -20.65 -3.48 31.84
C GLY A 156 -21.44 -3.23 30.55
N VAL A 157 -22.04 -2.05 30.40
CA VAL A 157 -22.75 -1.63 29.18
C VAL A 157 -21.77 -1.45 28.01
N PHE A 158 -20.57 -0.92 28.25
CA PHE A 158 -19.53 -0.81 27.24
C PHE A 158 -19.05 -2.19 26.78
N TYR A 159 -18.78 -3.15 27.66
CA TYR A 159 -18.44 -4.52 27.27
C TYR A 159 -19.63 -5.27 26.66
N PHE A 160 -20.87 -4.96 27.04
CA PHE A 160 -22.07 -5.53 26.45
C PHE A 160 -22.31 -5.02 25.01
N TYR A 161 -22.01 -3.75 24.72
CA TYR A 161 -22.15 -3.16 23.37
C TYR A 161 -20.88 -3.31 22.51
N ALA A 162 -19.68 -3.10 23.07
CA ALA A 162 -18.40 -3.36 22.39
C ALA A 162 -18.13 -4.86 22.21
N GLY A 163 -18.72 -5.72 23.05
CA GLY A 163 -18.71 -7.16 22.88
C GLY A 163 -19.69 -7.67 21.80
N ASN A 164 -20.58 -6.81 21.28
CA ASN A 164 -21.63 -7.21 20.33
C ASN A 164 -21.37 -6.82 18.87
N THR A 165 -20.31 -6.07 18.56
CA THR A 165 -19.71 -6.14 17.22
C THR A 165 -18.54 -7.11 17.29
N LYS A 166 -18.84 -8.42 17.31
CA LYS A 166 -17.85 -9.39 16.85
C LYS A 166 -17.55 -9.04 15.39
N THR A 167 -16.54 -8.20 15.14
CA THR A 167 -15.89 -8.17 13.83
C THR A 167 -15.33 -9.57 13.64
N GLN A 168 -16.12 -10.40 12.97
CA GLN A 168 -15.75 -11.78 12.71
C GLN A 168 -14.42 -11.73 11.95
N LYS A 169 -13.38 -12.33 12.51
CA LYS A 169 -12.06 -12.40 11.87
C LYS A 169 -12.26 -12.91 10.43
N PRO A 170 -11.65 -12.26 9.42
CA PRO A 170 -11.77 -12.71 8.04
C PRO A 170 -11.42 -14.19 7.94
N LYS A 171 -12.19 -14.94 7.15
CA LYS A 171 -11.90 -16.36 6.91
C LYS A 171 -10.88 -16.50 5.81
N SER A 172 -9.94 -17.42 5.98
CA SER A 172 -8.96 -17.72 4.94
C SER A 172 -9.53 -18.72 3.92
N ILE A 173 -9.37 -18.44 2.63
CA ILE A 173 -9.90 -19.28 1.56
C ILE A 173 -8.88 -19.44 0.45
N ALA A 174 -8.76 -20.65 -0.08
CA ALA A 174 -7.92 -20.95 -1.23
C ALA A 174 -8.77 -21.51 -2.37
N ILE A 175 -8.52 -21.06 -3.60
CA ILE A 175 -9.12 -21.62 -4.80
C ILE A 175 -8.06 -22.49 -5.47
N LEU A 176 -8.35 -23.77 -5.66
CA LEU A 176 -7.51 -24.65 -6.48
C LEU A 176 -7.81 -24.44 -7.97
N PRO A 177 -6.82 -24.60 -8.86
CA PRO A 177 -7.08 -24.61 -10.30
C PRO A 177 -8.19 -25.59 -10.65
N LEU A 178 -9.22 -25.11 -11.37
CA LEU A 178 -10.37 -25.93 -11.73
C LEU A 178 -9.96 -26.91 -12.82
N LYS A 179 -10.44 -28.16 -12.75
CA LYS A 179 -10.20 -29.12 -13.83
C LYS A 179 -11.02 -28.71 -15.04
N VAL A 180 -10.37 -28.57 -16.19
CA VAL A 180 -11.06 -28.20 -17.44
C VAL A 180 -11.19 -29.44 -18.32
N ASN A 181 -12.41 -29.71 -18.75
CA ASN A 181 -12.73 -30.70 -19.76
C ASN A 181 -13.05 -29.96 -21.06
N SER A 182 -12.09 -29.92 -21.99
CA SER A 182 -12.23 -29.33 -23.32
C SER A 182 -11.30 -30.00 -24.32
N ASN A 183 -11.72 -30.07 -25.58
CA ASN A 183 -10.89 -30.48 -26.72
C ASN A 183 -10.52 -29.29 -27.63
N LEU A 184 -10.87 -28.05 -27.25
CA LEU A 184 -10.92 -26.88 -28.14
C LEU A 184 -10.00 -25.75 -27.72
N MET A 185 -9.75 -25.63 -26.42
CA MET A 185 -8.82 -24.67 -25.84
C MET A 185 -7.86 -25.43 -24.95
N ASP A 186 -6.63 -24.91 -24.84
CA ASP A 186 -5.69 -25.41 -23.84
C ASP A 186 -6.34 -25.32 -22.45
N SER A 187 -6.58 -26.49 -21.86
CA SER A 187 -7.21 -26.65 -20.56
C SER A 187 -6.47 -25.87 -19.46
N ASP A 188 -5.16 -25.70 -19.60
CA ASP A 188 -4.34 -24.99 -18.62
C ASP A 188 -4.60 -23.48 -18.67
N VAL A 189 -4.65 -22.91 -19.88
CA VAL A 189 -4.94 -21.50 -20.08
C VAL A 189 -6.34 -21.15 -19.54
N LEU A 190 -7.35 -21.95 -19.89
CA LEU A 190 -8.72 -21.70 -19.44
C LEU A 190 -8.87 -21.89 -17.93
N SER A 191 -8.26 -22.95 -17.37
CA SER A 191 -8.28 -23.23 -15.93
C SER A 191 -7.72 -22.04 -15.14
N GLU A 192 -6.57 -21.53 -15.56
CA GLU A 192 -5.89 -20.44 -14.88
C GLU A 192 -6.60 -19.10 -15.06
N GLY A 193 -7.16 -18.82 -16.23
CA GLY A 193 -7.96 -17.60 -16.43
C GLY A 193 -9.21 -17.55 -15.54
N ILE A 194 -9.93 -18.67 -15.42
CA ILE A 194 -11.11 -18.75 -14.54
C ILE A 194 -10.69 -18.68 -13.07
N HIS A 195 -9.60 -19.35 -12.73
CA HIS A 195 -9.03 -19.36 -11.38
C HIS A 195 -8.60 -17.95 -10.93
N ASP A 196 -7.94 -17.19 -11.80
CA ASP A 196 -7.52 -15.81 -11.55
C ASP A 196 -8.73 -14.88 -11.33
N GLY A 197 -9.70 -14.91 -12.25
CA GLY A 197 -10.90 -14.07 -12.12
C GLY A 197 -11.74 -14.38 -10.87
N LEU A 198 -11.85 -15.67 -10.49
CA LEU A 198 -12.53 -16.06 -9.25
C LEU A 198 -11.75 -15.62 -7.99
N THR A 199 -10.41 -15.71 -8.02
CA THR A 199 -9.54 -15.23 -6.93
C THR A 199 -9.73 -13.73 -6.73
N LYS A 200 -9.77 -12.96 -7.82
CA LYS A 200 -10.02 -11.51 -7.82
C LYS A 200 -11.40 -11.16 -7.27
N SER A 201 -12.43 -11.86 -7.75
CA SER A 201 -13.82 -11.63 -7.32
C SER A 201 -14.03 -11.92 -5.84
N LEU A 202 -13.47 -13.03 -5.34
CA LEU A 202 -13.52 -13.36 -3.91
C LEU A 202 -12.67 -12.40 -3.07
N GLY A 203 -11.52 -11.95 -3.59
CA GLY A 203 -10.62 -11.04 -2.88
C GLY A 203 -11.26 -9.70 -2.54
N GLN A 204 -12.21 -9.26 -3.37
CA GLN A 204 -12.98 -8.04 -3.11
C GLN A 204 -13.92 -8.16 -1.91
N ILE A 205 -14.24 -9.37 -1.44
CA ILE A 205 -15.12 -9.59 -0.29
C ILE A 205 -14.28 -9.50 1.00
N ASN A 206 -14.35 -8.35 1.68
CA ASN A 206 -13.52 -8.01 2.85
C ASN A 206 -13.59 -8.99 4.04
N GLN A 207 -14.58 -9.88 4.05
CA GLN A 207 -14.69 -10.94 5.04
C GLN A 207 -13.77 -12.14 4.74
N PHE A 208 -13.10 -12.17 3.59
CA PHE A 208 -12.14 -13.20 3.21
C PHE A 208 -10.71 -12.68 3.10
N ASN A 209 -9.77 -13.53 3.52
CA ASN A 209 -8.39 -13.50 3.08
C ASN A 209 -8.21 -14.58 2.02
N VAL A 210 -8.14 -14.18 0.76
CA VAL A 210 -8.03 -15.11 -0.37
C VAL A 210 -6.56 -15.34 -0.67
N LEU A 211 -6.13 -16.61 -0.62
CA LEU A 211 -4.75 -16.97 -0.98
C LEU A 211 -4.53 -16.74 -2.48
N SER A 212 -3.33 -16.29 -2.83
CA SER A 212 -2.95 -15.94 -4.18
C SER A 212 -3.01 -17.17 -5.10
N ARG A 213 -3.25 -16.90 -6.38
CA ARG A 213 -3.13 -17.89 -7.43
C ARG A 213 -1.78 -18.62 -7.36
N ALA A 214 -0.66 -17.88 -7.27
CA ALA A 214 0.70 -18.42 -7.34
C ALA A 214 0.97 -19.50 -6.27
N THR A 215 0.36 -19.38 -5.09
CA THR A 215 0.41 -20.41 -4.06
C THR A 215 -0.39 -21.66 -4.45
N THR A 216 -1.61 -21.51 -4.95
CA THR A 216 -2.50 -22.65 -5.16
C THR A 216 -2.27 -23.40 -6.47
N VAL A 217 -1.63 -22.80 -7.49
CA VAL A 217 -1.30 -23.52 -8.74
C VAL A 217 -0.36 -24.70 -8.48
N LYS A 218 0.46 -24.63 -7.44
CA LYS A 218 1.35 -25.73 -6.99
C LYS A 218 0.59 -27.01 -6.62
N TYR A 219 -0.72 -26.91 -6.37
CA TYR A 219 -1.58 -28.03 -6.01
C TYR A 219 -2.42 -28.60 -7.15
N LYS A 220 -2.30 -28.05 -8.39
CA LYS A 220 -3.11 -28.44 -9.56
C LYS A 220 -3.21 -29.95 -9.78
N ASN A 221 -2.07 -30.64 -9.72
CA ASN A 221 -1.96 -32.09 -9.93
C ASN A 221 -1.58 -32.84 -8.64
N SER A 222 -1.89 -32.26 -7.47
CA SER A 222 -1.55 -32.88 -6.21
C SER A 222 -2.42 -34.10 -5.93
N SER A 223 -1.80 -35.21 -5.49
CA SER A 223 -2.51 -36.39 -4.97
C SER A 223 -2.99 -36.22 -3.52
N LYS A 224 -2.66 -35.08 -2.88
CA LYS A 224 -3.06 -34.79 -1.50
C LYS A 224 -4.57 -34.61 -1.40
N THR A 225 -5.14 -35.07 -0.29
CA THR A 225 -6.56 -34.80 0.01
C THR A 225 -6.78 -33.32 0.31
N LYS A 226 -8.00 -32.82 0.03
CA LYS A 226 -8.38 -31.42 0.31
C LYS A 226 -8.12 -31.03 1.76
N ALA A 227 -8.43 -31.91 2.73
CA ALA A 227 -8.18 -31.66 4.15
C ALA A 227 -6.69 -31.48 4.47
N LYS A 228 -5.79 -32.23 3.80
CA LYS A 228 -4.34 -32.06 3.95
C LYS A 228 -3.88 -30.72 3.37
N ILE A 229 -4.38 -30.34 2.19
CA ILE A 229 -4.06 -29.05 1.57
C ILE A 229 -4.53 -27.88 2.45
N ILE A 230 -5.74 -27.97 3.02
CA ILE A 230 -6.27 -26.97 3.95
C ILE A 230 -5.35 -26.77 5.15
N LYS A 231 -4.89 -27.86 5.77
CA LYS A 231 -3.96 -27.81 6.91
C LYS A 231 -2.61 -27.23 6.53
N GLU A 232 -2.06 -27.62 5.37
CA GLU A 232 -0.77 -27.11 4.88
C GLU A 232 -0.82 -25.60 4.57
N LEU A 233 -1.92 -25.13 3.97
CA LEU A 233 -2.10 -23.72 3.63
C LEU A 233 -2.62 -22.87 4.79
N GLY A 234 -3.07 -23.48 5.89
CA GLY A 234 -3.66 -22.76 7.03
C GLY A 234 -4.96 -22.03 6.68
N VAL A 235 -5.76 -22.58 5.75
CA VAL A 235 -7.02 -21.95 5.31
C VAL A 235 -8.23 -22.49 6.07
N ASP A 236 -9.32 -21.72 6.16
CA ASP A 236 -10.61 -22.21 6.66
C ASP A 236 -11.35 -23.03 5.59
N PHE A 237 -11.21 -22.64 4.32
CA PHE A 237 -11.95 -23.21 3.19
C PHE A 237 -11.08 -23.45 1.96
N ILE A 238 -11.41 -24.50 1.21
CA ILE A 238 -10.87 -24.73 -0.13
C ILE A 238 -11.99 -24.85 -1.17
N VAL A 239 -11.84 -24.10 -2.25
CA VAL A 239 -12.71 -24.12 -3.42
C VAL A 239 -12.05 -24.96 -4.50
N SER A 240 -12.78 -25.91 -5.05
CA SER A 240 -12.30 -26.81 -6.10
C SER A 240 -13.45 -27.22 -6.99
N GLY A 241 -13.20 -27.56 -8.24
CA GLY A 241 -14.27 -27.86 -9.16
C GLY A 241 -13.82 -28.24 -10.55
N GLU A 242 -14.81 -28.37 -11.42
CA GLU A 242 -14.64 -28.73 -12.82
C GLU A 242 -15.37 -27.74 -13.72
N VAL A 243 -14.82 -27.52 -14.90
CA VAL A 243 -15.37 -26.70 -15.95
C VAL A 243 -15.48 -27.55 -17.20
N TYR A 244 -16.68 -27.66 -17.74
CA TYR A 244 -16.92 -28.26 -19.06
C TYR A 244 -17.08 -27.13 -20.05
N TYR A 245 -16.30 -27.13 -21.13
CA TYR A 245 -16.30 -26.07 -22.13
C TYR A 245 -16.46 -26.67 -23.54
N SER A 246 -17.43 -26.13 -24.27
CA SER A 246 -17.86 -26.63 -25.58
C SER A 246 -17.58 -25.65 -26.72
N ASP A 247 -17.80 -26.12 -27.95
CA ASP A 247 -17.55 -25.43 -29.23
C ASP A 247 -18.35 -24.14 -29.43
N ASN A 248 -19.53 -24.04 -28.86
CA ASN A 248 -20.38 -22.85 -28.92
C ASN A 248 -20.13 -21.83 -27.77
N ASP A 249 -18.92 -21.82 -27.21
CA ASP A 249 -18.55 -21.02 -26.04
C ASP A 249 -19.40 -21.30 -24.77
N SER A 250 -20.21 -22.38 -24.75
CA SER A 250 -20.96 -22.75 -23.55
C SER A 250 -20.06 -23.38 -22.50
N MET A 251 -20.38 -23.08 -21.24
CA MET A 251 -19.64 -23.48 -20.06
C MET A 251 -20.56 -24.04 -18.99
N ARG A 252 -20.13 -25.12 -18.36
CA ARG A 252 -20.72 -25.62 -17.11
C ARG A 252 -19.68 -25.62 -16.01
N LEU A 253 -19.93 -24.87 -14.95
CA LEU A 253 -19.07 -24.80 -13.77
C LEU A 253 -19.69 -25.62 -12.65
N ASN A 254 -18.93 -26.60 -12.14
CA ASN A 254 -19.29 -27.42 -10.99
C ASN A 254 -18.26 -27.16 -9.88
N ILE A 255 -18.62 -26.37 -8.88
CA ILE A 255 -17.73 -25.92 -7.81
C ILE A 255 -18.17 -26.53 -6.48
N THR A 256 -17.19 -26.94 -5.68
CA THR A 256 -17.36 -27.49 -4.33
C THR A 256 -16.53 -26.70 -3.33
N ILE A 257 -17.12 -26.40 -2.17
CA ILE A 257 -16.44 -25.72 -1.06
C ILE A 257 -16.27 -26.73 0.08
N ASN A 258 -15.04 -26.92 0.56
CA ASN A 258 -14.73 -27.91 1.58
C ASN A 258 -14.04 -27.24 2.78
N LYS A 259 -14.37 -27.71 3.99
CA LYS A 259 -13.76 -27.29 5.27
C LYS A 259 -12.66 -28.25 5.72
N VAL A 260 -11.90 -27.86 6.75
CA VAL A 260 -10.76 -28.63 7.30
C VAL A 260 -11.12 -30.04 7.80
N ASP A 261 -12.35 -30.22 8.28
CA ASP A 261 -12.91 -31.49 8.75
C ASP A 261 -13.37 -32.41 7.61
N GLY A 262 -13.20 -31.98 6.35
CA GLY A 262 -13.68 -32.70 5.17
C GLY A 262 -15.17 -32.50 4.90
N VAL A 263 -15.87 -31.70 5.71
CA VAL A 263 -17.29 -31.41 5.51
C VAL A 263 -17.47 -30.50 4.30
N ASN A 264 -18.35 -30.92 3.39
CA ASN A 264 -18.77 -30.10 2.26
C ASN A 264 -19.62 -28.92 2.78
N ALA A 265 -19.13 -27.70 2.59
CA ALA A 265 -19.84 -26.47 2.95
C ALA A 265 -20.93 -26.10 1.92
N GLY A 266 -20.86 -26.67 0.72
CA GLY A 266 -21.84 -26.53 -0.33
C GLY A 266 -21.24 -26.76 -1.72
N SER A 267 -22.13 -26.91 -2.69
CA SER A 267 -21.78 -26.99 -4.10
C SER A 267 -22.53 -25.94 -4.91
N ILE A 268 -21.92 -25.51 -6.01
CA ILE A 268 -22.45 -24.53 -6.94
C ILE A 268 -22.36 -25.12 -8.34
N ASN A 269 -23.51 -25.19 -9.03
CA ASN A 269 -23.57 -25.55 -10.43
C ASN A 269 -24.13 -24.36 -11.22
N TYR A 270 -23.47 -23.99 -12.31
CA TYR A 270 -23.94 -22.96 -13.23
C TYR A 270 -23.69 -23.38 -14.67
N ASN A 271 -24.70 -23.18 -15.52
CA ASN A 271 -24.53 -23.19 -16.97
C ASN A 271 -24.48 -21.73 -17.43
N THR A 272 -23.52 -21.41 -18.30
CA THR A 272 -23.28 -20.05 -18.80
C THR A 272 -22.57 -20.12 -20.15
N SER A 273 -22.22 -18.98 -20.72
CA SER A 273 -21.35 -18.84 -21.89
C SER A 273 -20.12 -18.01 -21.51
N LEU A 274 -19.04 -18.16 -22.27
CA LEU A 274 -17.79 -17.45 -22.03
C LEU A 274 -17.96 -15.93 -22.09
N GLU A 275 -18.91 -15.41 -22.87
CA GLU A 275 -19.21 -13.97 -22.96
C GLU A 275 -19.64 -13.36 -21.61
N HIS A 276 -20.18 -14.18 -20.70
CA HIS A 276 -20.65 -13.77 -19.38
C HIS A 276 -19.66 -14.11 -18.25
N ILE A 277 -18.42 -14.50 -18.58
CA ILE A 277 -17.44 -15.04 -17.63
C ILE A 277 -17.14 -14.13 -16.43
N VAL A 278 -17.11 -12.81 -16.63
CA VAL A 278 -16.88 -11.85 -15.54
C VAL A 278 -18.06 -11.83 -14.57
N SER A 279 -19.27 -11.73 -15.09
CA SER A 279 -20.50 -11.71 -14.27
C SER A 279 -20.68 -13.01 -13.48
N ILE A 280 -20.38 -14.16 -14.09
CA ILE A 280 -20.52 -15.46 -13.42
C ILE A 280 -19.48 -15.65 -12.33
N GLN A 281 -18.25 -15.14 -12.49
CA GLN A 281 -17.23 -15.18 -11.43
C GLN A 281 -17.67 -14.40 -10.19
N ASN A 282 -18.23 -13.20 -10.36
CA ASN A 282 -18.78 -12.41 -9.26
C ASN A 282 -19.95 -13.12 -8.57
N LEU A 283 -20.88 -13.69 -9.36
CA LEU A 283 -22.02 -14.42 -8.82
C LEU A 283 -21.59 -15.68 -8.04
N VAL A 284 -20.59 -16.40 -8.56
CA VAL A 284 -19.97 -17.54 -7.88
C VAL A 284 -19.32 -17.09 -6.57
N ALA A 285 -18.56 -15.99 -6.57
CA ALA A 285 -17.91 -15.46 -5.37
C ALA A 285 -18.94 -15.09 -4.28
N GLN A 286 -20.03 -14.42 -4.64
CA GLN A 286 -21.15 -14.10 -3.73
C GLN A 286 -21.79 -15.37 -3.16
N LYS A 287 -22.00 -16.39 -3.99
CA LYS A 287 -22.60 -17.66 -3.54
C LYS A 287 -21.65 -18.44 -2.63
N ILE A 288 -20.35 -18.41 -2.88
CA ILE A 288 -19.33 -18.96 -1.96
C ILE A 288 -19.39 -18.24 -0.60
N ALA A 289 -19.46 -16.90 -0.59
CA ALA A 289 -19.62 -16.13 0.65
C ALA A 289 -20.86 -16.56 1.44
N LYS A 290 -22.00 -16.71 0.77
CA LYS A 290 -23.24 -17.18 1.40
C LYS A 290 -23.10 -18.59 1.99
N LEU A 291 -22.53 -19.54 1.23
CA LEU A 291 -22.37 -20.94 1.65
C LEU A 291 -21.35 -21.13 2.79
N THR A 292 -20.42 -20.19 2.96
CA THR A 292 -19.41 -20.21 4.03
C THR A 292 -19.84 -19.44 5.29
N GLY A 293 -21.07 -18.94 5.32
CA GLY A 293 -21.64 -18.25 6.48
C GLY A 293 -21.38 -16.74 6.51
N MET A 294 -21.11 -16.12 5.35
CA MET A 294 -20.93 -14.68 5.18
C MET A 294 -22.08 -14.11 4.32
N PRO A 295 -23.28 -13.91 4.89
CA PRO A 295 -24.48 -13.60 4.11
C PRO A 295 -24.53 -12.16 3.58
N TYR A 296 -23.69 -11.26 4.10
CA TYR A 296 -23.69 -9.86 3.72
C TYR A 296 -22.52 -9.54 2.78
N VAL A 297 -22.78 -9.67 1.49
CA VAL A 297 -21.95 -9.10 0.43
C VAL A 297 -22.77 -7.95 -0.15
N SER A 298 -22.23 -6.72 -0.16
CA SER A 298 -23.01 -5.58 -0.64
C SER A 298 -23.21 -5.68 -2.15
N GLU A 299 -24.45 -5.50 -2.64
CA GLU A 299 -24.75 -5.55 -4.09
C GLU A 299 -23.98 -4.49 -4.90
N ASN A 300 -23.58 -3.39 -4.25
CA ASN A 300 -22.77 -2.32 -4.84
C ASN A 300 -21.29 -2.70 -5.05
N GLN A 301 -20.83 -3.82 -4.49
CA GLN A 301 -19.41 -4.22 -4.53
C GLN A 301 -18.93 -4.61 -5.93
N PHE A 302 -19.85 -5.12 -6.77
CA PHE A 302 -19.55 -5.63 -8.11
C PHE A 302 -20.37 -4.95 -9.22
N HIS A 303 -21.06 -3.83 -8.91
CA HIS A 303 -22.17 -3.31 -9.71
C HIS A 303 -21.83 -3.06 -11.20
N SER A 304 -20.65 -2.50 -11.49
CA SER A 304 -20.20 -2.25 -12.86
C SER A 304 -19.80 -3.53 -13.61
N ALA A 305 -19.19 -4.50 -12.92
CA ALA A 305 -18.70 -5.74 -13.52
C ALA A 305 -19.79 -6.81 -13.71
N ASN A 306 -20.89 -6.73 -12.95
CA ASN A 306 -21.97 -7.72 -12.97
C ASN A 306 -22.75 -7.80 -14.29
N HIS A 307 -22.67 -6.79 -15.15
CA HIS A 307 -23.38 -6.76 -16.44
C HIS A 307 -22.44 -6.81 -17.63
N ARG A 308 -21.15 -7.07 -17.40
CA ARG A 308 -20.14 -7.05 -18.46
C ARG A 308 -20.29 -8.28 -19.37
N VAL A 309 -20.45 -8.01 -20.67
CA VAL A 309 -20.37 -8.99 -21.75
C VAL A 309 -19.02 -8.81 -22.43
N VAL A 310 -18.26 -9.89 -22.59
CA VAL A 310 -16.92 -9.86 -23.21
C VAL A 310 -16.96 -10.34 -24.65
N ASN A 311 -16.12 -9.75 -25.50
CA ASN A 311 -15.76 -10.36 -26.77
C ASN A 311 -14.96 -11.63 -26.48
N THR A 312 -15.49 -12.81 -26.83
CA THR A 312 -14.89 -14.09 -26.43
C THR A 312 -13.53 -14.34 -27.10
N SER A 313 -13.29 -13.81 -28.31
CA SER A 313 -11.99 -13.91 -28.97
C SER A 313 -10.94 -13.08 -28.24
N ALA A 314 -11.26 -11.82 -27.95
CA ALA A 314 -10.39 -10.92 -27.20
C ALA A 314 -10.10 -11.49 -25.81
N TYR A 315 -11.13 -11.99 -25.11
CA TYR A 315 -10.97 -12.61 -23.79
C TYR A 315 -10.06 -13.84 -23.82
N LYS A 316 -10.20 -14.73 -24.82
CA LYS A 316 -9.32 -15.90 -25.01
C LYS A 316 -7.86 -15.49 -25.20
N ASN A 317 -7.62 -14.44 -25.98
CA ASN A 317 -6.27 -13.91 -26.19
C ASN A 317 -5.73 -13.22 -24.92
N TYR A 318 -6.58 -12.50 -24.18
CA TYR A 318 -6.21 -11.92 -22.90
C TYR A 318 -5.75 -13.00 -21.89
N ILE A 319 -6.51 -14.09 -21.70
CA ILE A 319 -6.11 -15.14 -20.76
C ILE A 319 -4.86 -15.91 -21.20
N ARG A 320 -4.63 -16.06 -22.52
CA ARG A 320 -3.34 -16.56 -23.05
C ARG A 320 -2.21 -15.62 -22.69
N GLY A 321 -2.40 -14.32 -22.91
CA GLY A 321 -1.44 -13.29 -22.57
C GLY A 321 -1.03 -13.36 -21.11
N MET A 322 -2.00 -13.36 -20.20
CA MET A 322 -1.75 -13.47 -18.75
C MET A 322 -1.11 -14.80 -18.36
N TYR A 323 -1.51 -15.91 -18.98
CA TYR A 323 -0.90 -17.22 -18.74
C TYR A 323 0.60 -17.21 -19.05
N TYR A 324 0.97 -16.68 -20.22
CA TYR A 324 2.38 -16.59 -20.64
C TYR A 324 3.18 -15.55 -19.85
N LEU A 325 2.60 -14.41 -19.49
CA LEU A 325 3.24 -13.42 -18.61
C LEU A 325 3.61 -13.99 -17.22
N HIS A 326 2.88 -14.99 -16.74
CA HIS A 326 3.16 -15.65 -15.45
C HIS A 326 4.20 -16.77 -15.55
N LYS A 327 4.74 -17.06 -16.73
CA LYS A 327 5.84 -18.01 -16.89
C LYS A 327 7.19 -17.34 -16.67
N SER A 328 8.20 -18.16 -16.41
CA SER A 328 9.51 -17.69 -15.93
C SER A 328 10.49 -17.29 -17.02
N SER A 329 10.23 -17.59 -18.30
CA SER A 329 11.17 -17.30 -19.40
C SER A 329 10.87 -15.97 -20.08
N GLN A 330 11.91 -15.29 -20.58
CA GLN A 330 11.74 -14.06 -21.37
C GLN A 330 10.93 -14.31 -22.65
N GLU A 331 11.14 -15.47 -23.29
CA GLU A 331 10.39 -15.84 -24.50
C GLU A 331 8.90 -15.99 -24.22
N ASP A 332 8.53 -16.65 -23.10
CA ASP A 332 7.14 -16.74 -22.68
C ASP A 332 6.60 -15.34 -22.34
N PHE A 333 7.39 -14.50 -21.69
CA PHE A 333 6.97 -13.14 -21.37
C PHE A 333 6.63 -12.33 -22.63
N ASP A 334 7.48 -12.38 -23.65
CA ASP A 334 7.26 -11.70 -24.93
C ASP A 334 6.03 -12.26 -25.66
N LYS A 335 5.83 -13.59 -25.64
CA LYS A 335 4.60 -14.24 -26.12
C LYS A 335 3.37 -13.72 -25.39
N GLY A 336 3.46 -13.51 -24.07
CA GLY A 336 2.39 -12.95 -23.26
C GLY A 336 1.96 -11.57 -23.75
N LEU A 337 2.92 -10.66 -23.97
CA LEU A 337 2.65 -9.33 -24.54
C LEU A 337 2.02 -9.43 -25.94
N GLN A 338 2.51 -10.33 -26.80
CA GLN A 338 1.93 -10.53 -28.14
C GLN A 338 0.46 -10.95 -28.10
N PHE A 339 0.09 -11.85 -27.19
CA PHE A 339 -1.32 -12.25 -27.03
C PHE A 339 -2.20 -11.13 -26.48
N LEU A 340 -1.66 -10.26 -25.61
CA LEU A 340 -2.39 -9.08 -25.14
C LEU A 340 -2.63 -8.07 -26.27
N TYR A 341 -1.66 -7.86 -27.15
CA TYR A 341 -1.87 -7.06 -28.37
C TYR A 341 -2.90 -7.69 -29.30
N LYS A 342 -2.85 -9.01 -29.50
CA LYS A 342 -3.87 -9.71 -30.29
C LYS A 342 -5.28 -9.59 -29.70
N ALA A 343 -5.41 -9.51 -28.38
CA ALA A 343 -6.70 -9.23 -27.76
C ALA A 343 -7.23 -7.83 -28.12
N LEU A 344 -6.33 -6.84 -28.25
CA LEU A 344 -6.68 -5.49 -28.71
C LEU A 344 -6.95 -5.43 -30.22
N ASP A 345 -6.33 -6.29 -31.02
CA ASP A 345 -6.67 -6.44 -32.45
C ASP A 345 -8.11 -6.98 -32.62
N ASP A 346 -8.51 -7.92 -31.76
CA ASP A 346 -9.87 -8.49 -31.75
C ASP A 346 -10.91 -7.51 -31.19
N ASP A 347 -10.54 -6.71 -30.18
CA ASP A 347 -11.37 -5.67 -29.57
C ASP A 347 -10.51 -4.50 -29.04
N PRO A 348 -10.41 -3.39 -29.78
CA PRO A 348 -9.60 -2.22 -29.37
C PRO A 348 -10.09 -1.54 -28.09
N ALA A 349 -11.31 -1.84 -27.63
CA ALA A 349 -11.91 -1.34 -26.41
C ALA A 349 -11.87 -2.36 -25.26
N GLU A 350 -11.10 -3.45 -25.36
CA GLU A 350 -10.97 -4.48 -24.32
C GLU A 350 -10.12 -3.99 -23.13
N PRO A 351 -10.72 -3.64 -21.97
CA PRO A 351 -9.99 -3.04 -20.85
C PRO A 351 -9.06 -4.02 -20.12
N LEU A 352 -9.34 -5.33 -20.13
CA LEU A 352 -8.51 -6.34 -19.47
C LEU A 352 -7.16 -6.49 -20.18
N ALA A 353 -7.14 -6.39 -21.51
CA ALA A 353 -5.92 -6.44 -22.29
C ALA A 353 -5.01 -5.25 -21.96
N TYR A 354 -5.57 -4.04 -21.85
CA TYR A 354 -4.82 -2.86 -21.39
C TYR A 354 -4.29 -3.02 -19.96
N ALA A 355 -5.11 -3.54 -19.03
CA ALA A 355 -4.65 -3.80 -17.66
C ALA A 355 -3.52 -4.85 -17.61
N GLY A 356 -3.61 -5.89 -18.44
CA GLY A 356 -2.56 -6.89 -18.62
C GLY A 356 -1.27 -6.30 -19.19
N LEU A 357 -1.36 -5.41 -20.18
CA LEU A 357 -0.20 -4.70 -20.73
C LEU A 357 0.45 -3.80 -19.68
N ALA A 358 -0.35 -3.06 -18.89
CA ALA A 358 0.15 -2.24 -17.80
C ALA A 358 0.95 -3.07 -16.80
N TYR A 359 0.40 -4.22 -16.37
CA TYR A 359 1.07 -5.16 -15.49
C TYR A 359 2.38 -5.70 -16.09
N GLY A 360 2.35 -6.14 -17.36
CA GLY A 360 3.54 -6.61 -18.05
C GLY A 360 4.64 -5.54 -18.13
N TYR A 361 4.29 -4.31 -18.48
CA TYR A 361 5.26 -3.23 -18.52
C TYR A 361 5.81 -2.88 -17.13
N VAL A 362 5.01 -2.90 -16.06
CA VAL A 362 5.53 -2.74 -14.69
C VAL A 362 6.54 -3.84 -14.35
N ILE A 363 6.32 -5.10 -14.75
CA ILE A 363 7.31 -6.17 -14.54
C ILE A 363 8.60 -5.87 -15.28
N LEU A 364 8.52 -5.46 -16.55
CA LEU A 364 9.70 -5.13 -17.34
C LEU A 364 10.48 -3.95 -16.74
N GLY A 365 9.79 -2.94 -16.20
CA GLY A 365 10.42 -1.78 -15.57
C GLY A 365 11.18 -2.10 -14.27
N HIS A 366 10.83 -3.22 -13.62
CA HIS A 366 11.54 -3.74 -12.45
C HIS A 366 12.68 -4.71 -12.80
N SER A 367 12.74 -5.18 -14.04
CA SER A 367 13.83 -6.03 -14.52
C SER A 367 15.05 -5.18 -14.90
N ALA A 368 16.19 -5.82 -15.16
CA ALA A 368 17.36 -5.13 -15.72
C ALA A 368 17.17 -4.69 -17.20
N SER A 369 15.92 -4.54 -17.65
CA SER A 369 15.56 -4.12 -19.00
C SER A 369 16.19 -2.76 -19.33
N GLN A 370 16.71 -2.67 -20.56
CA GLN A 370 17.36 -1.46 -21.07
C GLN A 370 16.36 -0.44 -21.62
N ASN A 371 15.07 -0.80 -21.68
CA ASN A 371 14.09 0.03 -22.38
C ASN A 371 13.59 1.17 -21.48
N LYS A 372 13.90 2.41 -21.88
CA LYS A 372 13.67 3.63 -21.10
C LYS A 372 12.20 4.05 -21.03
N ASP A 373 11.35 3.59 -21.95
CA ASP A 373 9.95 4.04 -22.09
C ASP A 373 8.92 3.09 -21.46
N VAL A 374 9.38 2.11 -20.68
CA VAL A 374 8.55 1.01 -20.20
C VAL A 374 7.51 1.49 -19.18
N PHE A 375 7.88 2.39 -18.27
CA PHE A 375 6.93 2.91 -17.29
C PHE A 375 5.92 3.88 -17.92
N GLU A 376 6.31 4.64 -18.96
CA GLU A 376 5.38 5.45 -19.74
C GLU A 376 4.35 4.57 -20.47
N LYS A 377 4.78 3.48 -21.10
CA LYS A 377 3.87 2.49 -21.71
C LYS A 377 2.93 1.85 -20.68
N ALA A 378 3.46 1.52 -19.49
CA ALA A 378 2.65 1.00 -18.39
C ALA A 378 1.56 2.00 -17.97
N LEU A 379 1.93 3.28 -17.83
CA LEU A 379 1.01 4.35 -17.42
C LEU A 379 -0.08 4.59 -18.48
N MET A 380 0.30 4.63 -19.76
CA MET A 380 -0.66 4.77 -20.86
C MET A 380 -1.67 3.62 -20.89
N ALA A 381 -1.18 2.38 -20.78
CA ALA A 381 -2.04 1.20 -20.75
C ALA A 381 -2.95 1.19 -19.50
N ALA A 382 -2.42 1.54 -18.33
CA ALA A 382 -3.21 1.60 -17.09
C ALA A 382 -4.32 2.65 -17.16
N ASN A 383 -4.00 3.86 -17.62
CA ASN A 383 -4.99 4.93 -17.80
C ASN A 383 -6.06 4.51 -18.79
N ARG A 384 -5.68 3.88 -19.91
CA ARG A 384 -6.65 3.40 -20.91
C ARG A 384 -7.57 2.31 -20.35
N ALA A 385 -7.04 1.40 -19.52
CA ALA A 385 -7.86 0.41 -18.84
C ALA A 385 -8.89 1.05 -17.91
N ILE A 386 -8.49 2.09 -17.14
CA ILE A 386 -9.39 2.81 -16.22
C ILE A 386 -10.45 3.62 -16.95
N GLU A 387 -10.09 4.27 -18.07
CA GLU A 387 -11.04 4.98 -18.93
C GLU A 387 -12.15 4.08 -19.43
N LEU A 388 -11.80 2.84 -19.80
CA LEU A 388 -12.74 1.85 -20.33
C LEU A 388 -13.51 1.12 -19.22
N ASP A 389 -12.87 0.82 -18.10
CA ASP A 389 -13.45 0.13 -16.94
C ASP A 389 -12.79 0.57 -15.62
N THR A 390 -13.45 1.49 -14.92
CA THR A 390 -12.99 2.03 -13.63
C THR A 390 -12.94 1.01 -12.49
N SER A 391 -13.47 -0.21 -12.68
CA SER A 391 -13.48 -1.26 -11.65
C SER A 391 -12.20 -2.13 -11.63
N LEU A 392 -11.33 -2.00 -12.63
CA LEU A 392 -10.11 -2.80 -12.75
C LEU A 392 -9.00 -2.34 -11.80
N LEU A 393 -8.97 -2.94 -10.61
CA LEU A 393 -7.99 -2.62 -9.55
C LEU A 393 -6.54 -2.82 -10.00
N GLU A 394 -6.26 -3.76 -10.91
CA GLU A 394 -4.93 -4.04 -11.43
C GLU A 394 -4.31 -2.85 -12.16
N ALA A 395 -5.12 -2.04 -12.85
CA ALA A 395 -4.65 -0.83 -13.50
C ALA A 395 -4.22 0.23 -12.47
N TYR A 396 -5.00 0.43 -11.41
CA TYR A 396 -4.62 1.30 -10.30
C TYR A 396 -3.39 0.79 -9.56
N ALA A 397 -3.24 -0.54 -9.40
CA ALA A 397 -2.05 -1.14 -8.81
C ALA A 397 -0.79 -0.86 -9.65
N ALA A 398 -0.90 -0.94 -10.99
CA ALA A 398 0.21 -0.56 -11.86
C ALA A 398 0.60 0.92 -11.69
N ILE A 399 -0.37 1.84 -11.61
CA ILE A 399 -0.12 3.27 -11.36
C ILE A 399 0.54 3.49 -9.98
N ALA A 400 0.08 2.79 -8.94
CA ALA A 400 0.68 2.87 -7.61
C ALA A 400 2.16 2.46 -7.63
N SER A 401 2.50 1.35 -8.31
CA SER A 401 3.90 0.95 -8.51
C SER A 401 4.68 2.02 -9.29
N ILE A 402 4.14 2.55 -10.40
CA ILE A 402 4.80 3.61 -11.20
C ILE A 402 5.09 4.86 -10.36
N HIS A 403 4.18 5.25 -9.46
CA HIS A 403 4.42 6.39 -8.57
C HIS A 403 5.58 6.19 -7.60
N ILE A 404 5.89 4.96 -7.21
CA ILE A 404 7.04 4.65 -6.33
C ILE A 404 8.31 4.56 -7.15
N TYR A 405 8.25 3.86 -8.28
CA TYR A 405 9.43 3.41 -9.03
C TYR A 405 9.81 4.32 -10.19
N HIS A 406 8.97 5.27 -10.60
CA HIS A 406 9.27 6.15 -11.73
C HIS A 406 9.01 7.63 -11.42
N ASP A 407 7.76 7.98 -11.10
CA ASP A 407 7.34 9.38 -11.02
C ASP A 407 7.61 10.02 -9.65
N ARG A 408 7.86 9.21 -8.62
CA ARG A 408 8.06 9.64 -7.22
C ARG A 408 6.91 10.47 -6.68
N ASN A 409 5.69 10.13 -7.10
CA ASN A 409 4.48 10.75 -6.58
C ASN A 409 4.02 10.03 -5.30
N TRP A 410 4.82 10.19 -4.25
CA TRP A 410 4.71 9.44 -2.99
C TRP A 410 3.33 9.52 -2.36
N TYR A 411 2.72 10.71 -2.36
CA TYR A 411 1.42 10.95 -1.75
C TYR A 411 0.29 10.24 -2.51
N GLU A 412 0.30 10.29 -3.84
CA GLU A 412 -0.70 9.60 -4.66
C GLU A 412 -0.50 8.08 -4.63
N ALA A 413 0.75 7.59 -4.51
CA ALA A 413 1.01 6.17 -4.30
C ALA A 413 0.30 5.62 -3.05
N GLU A 414 0.42 6.32 -1.92
CA GLU A 414 -0.23 5.87 -0.67
C GLU A 414 -1.77 5.87 -0.77
N LYS A 415 -2.35 6.94 -1.33
CA LYS A 415 -3.80 7.00 -1.54
C LYS A 415 -4.29 5.82 -2.40
N LEU A 416 -3.55 5.50 -3.46
CA LEU A 416 -3.89 4.38 -4.32
C LEU A 416 -3.77 3.06 -3.56
N PHE A 417 -2.75 2.86 -2.74
CA PHE A 417 -2.64 1.67 -1.91
C PHE A 417 -3.79 1.51 -0.92
N ASP A 418 -4.14 2.58 -0.20
CA ASP A 418 -5.26 2.58 0.74
C ASP A 418 -6.59 2.31 0.01
N TYR A 419 -6.78 2.89 -1.18
CA TYR A 419 -7.93 2.63 -2.05
C TYR A 419 -7.99 1.15 -2.47
N LEU A 420 -6.89 0.61 -3.01
CA LEU A 420 -6.80 -0.77 -3.49
C LEU A 420 -7.12 -1.76 -2.39
N LEU A 421 -6.53 -1.60 -1.21
CA LEU A 421 -6.72 -2.52 -0.09
C LEU A 421 -8.07 -2.36 0.60
N THR A 422 -8.73 -1.20 0.45
CA THR A 422 -10.14 -1.02 0.83
C THR A 422 -11.08 -1.80 -0.10
N LYS A 423 -10.74 -1.88 -1.39
CA LYS A 423 -11.53 -2.57 -2.43
C LYS A 423 -11.26 -4.06 -2.50
N ASN A 424 -10.03 -4.48 -2.30
CA ASN A 424 -9.60 -5.87 -2.31
C ASN A 424 -8.43 -6.06 -1.31
N PRO A 425 -8.72 -6.42 -0.06
CA PRO A 425 -7.69 -6.68 0.95
C PRO A 425 -6.86 -7.94 0.70
N SER A 426 -7.19 -8.75 -0.31
CA SER A 426 -6.46 -9.99 -0.64
C SER A 426 -5.41 -9.81 -1.74
N MET A 427 -5.11 -8.57 -2.16
CA MET A 427 -4.07 -8.30 -3.17
C MET A 427 -2.66 -8.41 -2.56
N ALA A 428 -2.09 -9.61 -2.58
CA ALA A 428 -0.77 -9.91 -2.00
C ALA A 428 0.35 -9.02 -2.58
N ASN A 429 0.33 -8.76 -3.89
CA ASN A 429 1.30 -7.88 -4.55
C ASN A 429 1.18 -6.41 -4.11
N VAL A 430 -0.04 -5.93 -3.86
CA VAL A 430 -0.28 -4.56 -3.38
C VAL A 430 0.24 -4.41 -1.95
N HIS A 431 0.00 -5.40 -1.09
CA HIS A 431 0.61 -5.44 0.23
C HIS A 431 2.14 -5.46 0.17
N TYR A 432 2.71 -6.24 -0.76
CA TYR A 432 4.16 -6.28 -0.97
C TYR A 432 4.71 -4.91 -1.40
N ASP A 433 4.13 -4.26 -2.42
CA ASP A 433 4.58 -2.95 -2.90
C ASP A 433 4.35 -1.83 -1.85
N TYR A 434 3.24 -1.89 -1.11
CA TYR A 434 2.98 -0.92 -0.04
C TYR A 434 3.96 -1.07 1.12
N SER A 435 4.44 -2.28 1.41
CA SER A 435 5.50 -2.49 2.41
C SER A 435 6.80 -1.77 2.03
N TRP A 436 7.13 -1.77 0.74
CA TRP A 436 8.30 -1.11 0.17
C TRP A 436 8.17 0.40 0.20
N TYR A 437 7.00 0.94 -0.16
CA TYR A 437 6.69 2.34 0.05
C TYR A 437 6.85 2.75 1.53
N CYS A 438 6.29 1.96 2.45
CA CYS A 438 6.36 2.23 3.88
C CYS A 438 7.81 2.25 4.38
N LEU A 439 8.68 1.37 3.86
CA LEU A 439 10.10 1.39 4.15
C LEU A 439 10.76 2.69 3.64
N LEU A 440 10.48 3.11 2.40
CA LEU A 440 11.02 4.36 1.84
C LEU A 440 10.64 5.58 2.68
N VAL A 441 9.39 5.66 3.14
CA VAL A 441 8.90 6.79 3.94
C VAL A 441 9.19 6.66 5.44
N GLY A 442 9.87 5.59 5.86
CA GLY A 442 10.32 5.38 7.24
C GLY A 442 9.25 4.83 8.19
N ASP A 443 8.10 4.39 7.68
CA ASP A 443 7.04 3.77 8.48
C ASP A 443 7.33 2.28 8.69
N ARG A 444 8.24 1.98 9.63
CA ARG A 444 8.63 0.61 9.99
C ARG A 444 7.45 -0.28 10.33
N ALA A 445 6.47 0.25 11.07
CA ALA A 445 5.34 -0.54 11.56
C ALA A 445 4.47 -1.01 10.40
N LYS A 446 4.07 -0.09 9.50
CA LYS A 446 3.32 -0.46 8.29
C LYS A 446 4.14 -1.32 7.34
N ALA A 447 5.45 -1.05 7.19
CA ALA A 447 6.32 -1.85 6.33
C ALA A 447 6.28 -3.33 6.73
N LEU A 448 6.58 -3.65 7.99
CA LEU A 448 6.55 -5.02 8.49
C LEU A 448 5.15 -5.64 8.43
N GLN A 449 4.11 -4.88 8.79
CA GLN A 449 2.72 -5.36 8.75
C GLN A 449 2.29 -5.77 7.34
N HIS A 450 2.49 -4.90 6.34
CA HIS A 450 2.08 -5.18 4.97
C HIS A 450 2.91 -6.30 4.34
N HIS A 451 4.20 -6.39 4.68
CA HIS A 451 5.02 -7.50 4.22
C HIS A 451 4.55 -8.85 4.78
N GLU A 452 4.22 -8.91 6.07
CA GLU A 452 3.65 -10.11 6.70
C GLU A 452 2.30 -10.50 6.07
N LEU A 453 1.47 -9.52 5.71
CA LEU A 453 0.21 -9.76 5.01
C LEU A 453 0.42 -10.33 3.60
N ALA A 454 1.39 -9.80 2.85
CA ALA A 454 1.76 -10.33 1.54
C ALA A 454 2.19 -11.81 1.63
N GLU A 455 3.00 -12.18 2.62
CA GLU A 455 3.38 -13.57 2.88
C GLU A 455 2.20 -14.45 3.31
N LYS A 456 1.27 -13.94 4.13
CA LYS A 456 0.08 -14.71 4.54
C LYS A 456 -0.86 -14.99 3.37
N LEU A 457 -0.96 -14.06 2.43
CA LEU A 457 -1.79 -14.21 1.23
C LEU A 457 -1.07 -15.04 0.16
N ASP A 458 0.26 -15.08 0.14
CA ASP A 458 1.03 -15.89 -0.79
C ASP A 458 2.16 -16.70 -0.10
N PRO A 459 1.79 -17.70 0.73
CA PRO A 459 2.73 -18.36 1.64
C PRO A 459 3.77 -19.26 0.96
N LEU A 460 3.64 -19.51 -0.34
CA LEU A 460 4.61 -20.29 -1.11
C LEU A 460 5.41 -19.43 -2.11
N ASN A 461 5.33 -18.11 -2.02
CA ASN A 461 6.10 -17.19 -2.85
C ASN A 461 7.47 -16.91 -2.23
N ALA A 462 8.48 -17.61 -2.72
CA ALA A 462 9.85 -17.50 -2.23
C ALA A 462 10.43 -16.08 -2.37
N LYS A 463 9.96 -15.26 -3.34
CA LYS A 463 10.38 -13.87 -3.47
C LYS A 463 9.91 -13.04 -2.28
N TYR A 464 8.64 -13.14 -1.90
CA TYR A 464 8.11 -12.40 -0.75
C TYR A 464 8.78 -12.83 0.55
N ILE A 465 8.97 -14.14 0.75
CA ILE A 465 9.62 -14.67 1.95
C ILE A 465 11.08 -14.20 2.04
N ALA A 466 11.84 -14.23 0.94
CA ALA A 466 13.22 -13.78 0.92
C ALA A 466 13.35 -12.28 1.22
N TRP A 467 12.49 -11.45 0.62
CA TRP A 467 12.46 -10.01 0.88
C TRP A 467 12.02 -9.67 2.30
N SER A 468 11.15 -10.48 2.91
CA SER A 468 10.82 -10.38 4.34
C SER A 468 12.05 -10.58 5.20
N GLY A 469 12.85 -11.60 4.87
CA GLY A 469 14.13 -11.84 5.51
C GLY A 469 15.06 -10.64 5.40
N TRP A 470 15.19 -10.07 4.20
CA TRP A 470 15.96 -8.85 4.00
C TRP A 470 15.44 -7.66 4.84
N MET A 471 14.12 -7.43 4.85
CA MET A 471 13.50 -6.33 5.60
C MET A 471 13.66 -6.48 7.11
N LEU A 472 13.53 -7.70 7.65
CA LEU A 472 13.80 -7.98 9.06
C LEU A 472 15.27 -7.68 9.41
N ALA A 473 16.20 -8.12 8.56
CA ALA A 473 17.63 -7.85 8.75
C ALA A 473 17.92 -6.33 8.70
N TYR A 474 17.28 -5.61 7.79
CA TYR A 474 17.37 -4.14 7.69
C TYR A 474 16.97 -3.46 9.00
N TYR A 475 15.93 -3.96 9.66
CA TYR A 475 15.48 -3.47 10.97
C TYR A 475 16.17 -4.13 12.18
N GLY A 476 17.22 -4.92 11.95
CA GLY A 476 18.07 -5.52 12.98
C GLY A 476 17.59 -6.86 13.56
N ASP A 477 16.48 -7.42 13.09
CA ASP A 477 16.04 -8.77 13.48
C ASP A 477 16.71 -9.83 12.62
N TYR A 478 18.00 -10.07 12.88
CA TYR A 478 18.81 -11.03 12.12
C TYR A 478 18.38 -12.47 12.31
N LYS A 479 17.83 -12.82 13.48
CA LYS A 479 17.38 -14.18 13.77
C LYS A 479 16.13 -14.51 12.96
N GLY A 480 15.09 -13.67 13.06
CA GLY A 480 13.87 -13.83 12.27
C GLY A 480 14.17 -13.73 10.77
N ALA A 481 15.12 -12.87 10.38
CA ALA A 481 15.57 -12.76 9.00
C ALA A 481 16.14 -14.07 8.45
N MET A 482 17.04 -14.73 9.19
CA MET A 482 17.65 -15.98 8.74
C MET A 482 16.62 -17.10 8.62
N GLU A 483 15.66 -17.20 9.55
CA GLU A 483 14.56 -18.17 9.47
C GLU A 483 13.73 -18.00 8.16
N LYS A 484 13.47 -16.74 7.77
CA LYS A 484 12.80 -16.45 6.49
C LYS A 484 13.66 -16.82 5.29
N VAL A 485 14.95 -16.46 5.31
CA VAL A 485 15.89 -16.75 4.23
C VAL A 485 16.01 -18.25 3.98
N GLU A 486 16.18 -19.05 5.02
CA GLU A 486 16.29 -20.51 4.89
C GLU A 486 15.00 -21.11 4.33
N ARG A 487 13.83 -20.67 4.83
CA ARG A 487 12.53 -21.09 4.27
C ARG A 487 12.38 -20.71 2.79
N ALA A 488 12.88 -19.55 2.36
CA ALA A 488 12.83 -19.16 0.96
C ALA A 488 13.71 -20.08 0.08
N LEU A 489 14.88 -20.48 0.60
CA LEU A 489 15.80 -21.42 -0.06
C LEU A 489 15.27 -22.86 -0.08
N GLU A 490 14.52 -23.28 0.94
CA GLU A 490 13.81 -24.57 0.92
C GLU A 490 12.77 -24.64 -0.21
N ILE A 491 12.07 -23.53 -0.46
CA ILE A 491 11.05 -23.44 -1.54
C ILE A 491 11.72 -23.27 -2.91
N ALA A 492 12.79 -22.49 -2.98
CA ALA A 492 13.51 -22.18 -4.21
C ALA A 492 15.03 -22.08 -3.93
N PRO A 493 15.79 -23.19 -4.07
CA PRO A 493 17.21 -23.25 -3.72
C PRO A 493 18.10 -22.23 -4.44
N ASN A 494 17.70 -21.81 -5.63
CA ASN A 494 18.44 -20.86 -6.47
C ASN A 494 17.92 -19.40 -6.32
N ASN A 495 17.19 -19.09 -5.24
CA ASN A 495 16.60 -17.78 -5.05
C ASN A 495 17.68 -16.72 -4.77
N ALA A 496 17.96 -15.89 -5.78
CA ALA A 496 18.96 -14.83 -5.69
C ALA A 496 18.72 -13.85 -4.53
N ILE A 497 17.46 -13.46 -4.27
CA ILE A 497 17.15 -12.51 -3.19
C ILE A 497 17.42 -13.12 -1.82
N ALA A 498 17.20 -14.42 -1.64
CA ALA A 498 17.51 -15.10 -0.39
C ALA A 498 19.03 -15.08 -0.12
N TYR A 499 19.85 -15.32 -1.15
CA TYR A 499 21.31 -15.19 -1.03
C TYR A 499 21.77 -13.75 -0.79
N LEU A 500 21.11 -12.76 -1.41
CA LEU A 500 21.35 -11.34 -1.12
C LEU A 500 21.10 -11.02 0.36
N ALA A 501 19.94 -11.46 0.89
CA ALA A 501 19.58 -11.28 2.29
C ALA A 501 20.54 -12.02 3.23
N LYS A 502 20.91 -13.26 2.91
CA LYS A 502 21.88 -14.06 3.67
C LYS A 502 23.25 -13.38 3.77
N GLY A 503 23.77 -12.92 2.63
CA GLY A 503 25.03 -12.18 2.58
C GLY A 503 24.97 -10.87 3.35
N PHE A 504 23.82 -10.17 3.30
CA PHE A 504 23.60 -8.96 4.09
C PHE A 504 23.61 -9.24 5.59
N ILE A 505 22.92 -10.29 6.06
CA ILE A 505 22.90 -10.69 7.47
C ILE A 505 24.32 -10.98 7.98
N TYR A 506 25.09 -11.80 7.26
CA TYR A 506 26.47 -12.12 7.65
C TYR A 506 27.38 -10.90 7.65
N ARG A 507 27.25 -10.02 6.64
CA ARG A 507 28.01 -8.77 6.57
C ARG A 507 27.73 -7.89 7.80
N GLN A 508 26.47 -7.73 8.20
CA GLN A 508 26.10 -6.94 9.39
C GLN A 508 26.63 -7.55 10.70
N GLN A 509 26.90 -8.85 10.72
CA GLN A 509 27.52 -9.56 11.85
C GLN A 509 29.05 -9.55 11.80
N ASN A 510 29.66 -8.88 10.82
CA ASN A 510 31.09 -8.91 10.50
C ASN A 510 31.63 -10.30 10.13
N ASP A 511 30.77 -11.22 9.72
CA ASP A 511 31.15 -12.53 9.20
C ASP A 511 31.39 -12.45 7.69
N PHE A 512 32.50 -11.80 7.32
CA PHE A 512 32.77 -11.49 5.91
C PHE A 512 33.03 -12.72 5.05
N LEU A 513 33.48 -13.84 5.63
CA LEU A 513 33.71 -15.07 4.89
C LEU A 513 32.39 -15.69 4.43
N ASN A 514 31.42 -15.85 5.33
CA ASN A 514 30.10 -16.37 4.98
C ASN A 514 29.30 -15.37 4.14
N ALA A 515 29.49 -14.06 4.35
CA ALA A 515 28.91 -13.04 3.49
C ALA A 515 29.40 -13.17 2.03
N LYS A 516 30.72 -13.35 1.84
CA LYS A 516 31.32 -13.57 0.53
C LYS A 516 30.79 -14.84 -0.15
N GLU A 517 30.66 -15.94 0.60
CA GLU A 517 30.09 -17.18 0.05
C GLU A 517 28.65 -16.98 -0.43
N ALA A 518 27.81 -16.34 0.40
CA ALA A 518 26.43 -16.05 0.04
C ALA A 518 26.33 -15.11 -1.18
N TYR A 519 27.15 -14.06 -1.26
CA TYR A 519 27.20 -13.20 -2.45
C TYR A 519 27.79 -13.89 -3.68
N GLY A 520 28.68 -14.88 -3.50
CA GLY A 520 29.12 -15.78 -4.57
C GLY A 520 27.96 -16.59 -5.14
N LYS A 521 27.13 -17.18 -4.27
CA LYS A 521 25.89 -17.87 -4.69
C LYS A 521 24.87 -16.94 -5.34
N LEU A 522 24.73 -15.71 -4.87
CA LEU A 522 23.95 -14.68 -5.56
C LEU A 522 24.47 -14.47 -6.99
N TYR A 523 25.78 -14.30 -7.16
CA TYR A 523 26.39 -14.07 -8.46
C TYR A 523 26.26 -15.26 -9.42
N GLU A 524 26.43 -16.50 -8.92
CA GLU A 524 26.19 -17.73 -9.70
C GLU A 524 24.77 -17.79 -10.28
N ASN A 525 23.77 -17.41 -9.47
CA ASN A 525 22.36 -17.47 -9.86
C ASN A 525 21.88 -16.21 -10.60
N SER A 526 22.57 -15.08 -10.43
CA SER A 526 22.23 -13.81 -11.06
C SER A 526 23.49 -12.95 -11.26
N PRO A 527 24.23 -13.17 -12.37
CA PRO A 527 25.49 -12.47 -12.62
C PRO A 527 25.37 -10.94 -12.66
N GLY A 528 24.17 -10.43 -12.98
CA GLY A 528 23.88 -8.99 -12.95
C GLY A 528 23.97 -8.36 -11.56
N MET A 529 23.85 -9.13 -10.47
CA MET A 529 23.91 -8.63 -9.09
C MET A 529 25.31 -8.72 -8.46
N VAL A 530 26.37 -8.62 -9.27
CA VAL A 530 27.78 -8.72 -8.84
C VAL A 530 28.23 -7.63 -7.86
N ALA A 531 27.53 -6.50 -7.80
CA ALA A 531 27.93 -5.34 -6.97
C ALA A 531 28.10 -5.70 -5.48
N SER A 532 27.22 -6.56 -4.93
CA SER A 532 27.32 -7.01 -3.54
C SER A 532 28.61 -7.81 -3.28
N LEU A 533 29.08 -8.57 -4.27
CA LEU A 533 30.33 -9.32 -4.20
C LEU A 533 31.55 -8.40 -4.27
N GLY A 534 31.53 -7.38 -5.13
CA GLY A 534 32.60 -6.37 -5.16
C GLY A 534 32.68 -5.56 -3.87
N GLY A 535 31.53 -5.20 -3.30
CA GLY A 535 31.42 -4.52 -2.03
C GLY A 535 32.04 -5.29 -0.86
N ILE A 536 31.78 -6.60 -0.77
CA ILE A 536 32.36 -7.42 0.31
C ILE A 536 33.88 -7.59 0.14
N TYR A 537 34.39 -7.71 -1.08
CA TYR A 537 35.85 -7.74 -1.31
C TYR A 537 36.52 -6.45 -0.83
N ALA A 538 35.93 -5.29 -1.14
CA ALA A 538 36.44 -4.00 -0.67
C ALA A 538 36.44 -3.90 0.87
N GLU A 539 35.42 -4.43 1.55
CA GLU A 539 35.36 -4.46 3.02
C GLU A 539 36.36 -5.43 3.64
N MET A 540 36.70 -6.51 2.95
CA MET A 540 37.75 -7.44 3.35
C MET A 540 39.17 -6.92 3.06
N GLY A 541 39.31 -5.77 2.40
CA GLY A 541 40.60 -5.21 1.97
C GLY A 541 41.19 -5.85 0.70
N ASP A 542 40.44 -6.71 0.01
CA ASP A 542 40.83 -7.32 -1.27
C ASP A 542 40.51 -6.35 -2.42
N PHE A 543 41.25 -5.24 -2.46
CA PHE A 543 41.02 -4.16 -3.42
C PHE A 543 41.29 -4.58 -4.88
N GLU A 544 42.14 -5.58 -5.09
CA GLU A 544 42.41 -6.14 -6.42
C GLU A 544 41.11 -6.73 -6.99
N LYS A 545 40.47 -7.66 -6.28
CA LYS A 545 39.19 -8.26 -6.73
C LYS A 545 38.03 -7.27 -6.76
N ALA A 546 38.00 -6.31 -5.83
CA ALA A 546 36.99 -5.25 -5.88
C ALA A 546 37.10 -4.41 -7.16
N ASN A 547 38.33 -4.08 -7.58
CA ASN A 547 38.59 -3.34 -8.81
C ASN A 547 38.31 -4.17 -10.06
N GLU A 548 38.64 -5.47 -10.07
CA GLU A 548 38.25 -6.38 -11.16
C GLU A 548 36.73 -6.36 -11.41
N ILE A 549 35.93 -6.37 -10.35
CA ILE A 549 34.46 -6.29 -10.47
C ILE A 549 34.02 -4.91 -10.98
N ILE A 550 34.66 -3.82 -10.54
CA ILE A 550 34.39 -2.48 -11.07
C ILE A 550 34.68 -2.42 -12.57
N GLU A 551 35.81 -2.96 -13.02
CA GLU A 551 36.17 -3.05 -14.44
C GLU A 551 35.19 -3.91 -15.23
N GLN A 552 34.80 -5.08 -14.69
CA GLN A 552 33.78 -5.93 -15.28
C GLN A 552 32.47 -5.17 -15.51
N VAL A 553 31.96 -4.45 -14.50
CA VAL A 553 30.72 -3.66 -14.61
C VAL A 553 30.91 -2.47 -15.57
N ASN A 554 32.09 -1.83 -15.59
CA ASN A 554 32.40 -0.77 -16.54
C ASN A 554 32.36 -1.23 -17.99
N ASN A 555 32.62 -2.51 -18.27
CA ASN A 555 32.53 -3.10 -19.61
C ASN A 555 31.10 -3.48 -20.03
N TRP A 556 30.10 -3.39 -19.14
CA TRP A 556 28.71 -3.64 -19.51
C TRP A 556 28.17 -2.57 -20.47
N PRO A 557 27.16 -2.90 -21.30
CA PRO A 557 26.42 -1.91 -22.06
C PRO A 557 25.86 -0.80 -21.16
N ASN A 558 25.87 0.45 -21.67
CA ASN A 558 25.33 1.57 -20.91
C ASN A 558 23.84 1.32 -20.63
N SER A 559 23.50 1.23 -19.34
CA SER A 559 22.16 0.90 -18.88
C SER A 559 21.92 1.49 -17.49
N PRO A 560 20.65 1.70 -17.10
CA PRO A 560 20.33 2.09 -15.73
C PRO A 560 20.86 1.09 -14.68
N TRP A 561 20.84 -0.21 -15.01
CA TRP A 561 21.38 -1.26 -14.15
C TRP A 561 22.91 -1.15 -13.97
N LYS A 562 23.67 -0.88 -15.04
CA LYS A 562 25.11 -0.61 -14.95
C LYS A 562 25.40 0.57 -14.02
N ASN A 563 24.67 1.68 -14.20
CA ASN A 563 24.85 2.89 -13.39
C ASN A 563 24.55 2.61 -11.90
N TRP A 564 23.48 1.87 -11.61
CA TRP A 564 23.17 1.43 -10.25
C TRP A 564 24.29 0.56 -9.64
N SER A 565 24.78 -0.44 -10.37
CA SER A 565 25.85 -1.32 -9.89
C SER A 565 27.14 -0.57 -9.61
N LEU A 566 27.55 0.37 -10.48
CA LEU A 566 28.71 1.22 -10.25
C LEU A 566 28.51 2.15 -9.05
N ALA A 567 27.30 2.74 -8.89
CA ALA A 567 27.00 3.59 -7.74
C ALA A 567 27.18 2.85 -6.41
N VAL A 568 26.67 1.61 -6.33
CA VAL A 568 26.83 0.73 -5.16
C VAL A 568 28.32 0.46 -4.88
N LEU A 569 29.09 0.05 -5.89
CA LEU A 569 30.51 -0.25 -5.73
C LEU A 569 31.33 0.98 -5.29
N TYR A 570 31.11 2.13 -5.93
CA TYR A 570 31.78 3.38 -5.54
C TYR A 570 31.41 3.82 -4.13
N ALA A 571 30.15 3.69 -3.73
CA ALA A 571 29.72 4.02 -2.37
C ALA A 571 30.40 3.13 -1.32
N GLN A 572 30.49 1.82 -1.58
CA GLN A 572 31.13 0.87 -0.66
C GLN A 572 32.66 1.05 -0.58
N SER A 573 33.28 1.56 -1.65
CA SER A 573 34.69 2.00 -1.69
C SER A 573 34.91 3.45 -1.22
N ASN A 574 33.91 4.08 -0.61
CA ASN A 574 33.97 5.45 -0.05
C ASN A 574 34.26 6.55 -1.10
N GLN A 575 33.87 6.34 -2.36
CA GLN A 575 34.02 7.29 -3.46
C GLN A 575 32.69 8.01 -3.73
N ALA A 576 32.29 8.89 -2.81
CA ALA A 576 30.97 9.52 -2.79
C ALA A 576 30.63 10.29 -4.09
N GLU A 577 31.56 11.09 -4.61
CA GLU A 577 31.34 11.88 -5.83
C GLU A 577 31.06 10.98 -7.04
N MET A 578 31.81 9.89 -7.20
CA MET A 578 31.61 8.95 -8.31
C MET A 578 30.29 8.19 -8.15
N ALA A 579 29.93 7.80 -6.93
CA ALA A 579 28.66 7.14 -6.64
C ALA A 579 27.47 8.04 -7.01
N VAL A 580 27.47 9.30 -6.57
CA VAL A 580 26.42 10.28 -6.89
C VAL A 580 26.36 10.53 -8.39
N LYS A 581 27.51 10.73 -9.05
CA LYS A 581 27.59 10.90 -10.52
C LYS A 581 26.95 9.74 -11.27
N MET A 582 27.06 8.50 -10.78
CA MET A 582 26.41 7.35 -11.40
C MET A 582 24.89 7.35 -11.15
N LEU A 583 24.44 7.69 -9.94
CA LEU A 583 23.00 7.80 -9.61
C LEU A 583 22.28 8.87 -10.43
N GLU A 584 22.96 9.98 -10.74
CA GLU A 584 22.40 11.12 -11.46
C GLU A 584 22.31 10.91 -12.98
N LYS A 585 22.95 9.88 -13.54
CA LYS A 585 22.86 9.58 -14.98
C LYS A 585 21.47 9.20 -15.45
N GLU A 586 20.71 8.50 -14.61
CA GLU A 586 19.36 8.02 -14.92
C GLU A 586 18.44 8.29 -13.73
N PRO A 587 18.13 9.55 -13.44
CA PRO A 587 17.53 9.95 -12.17
C PRO A 587 16.08 9.47 -12.01
N LYS A 588 15.45 8.90 -13.04
CA LYS A 588 14.09 8.32 -12.98
C LYS A 588 14.09 6.80 -12.80
N HIS A 589 15.25 6.16 -12.76
CA HIS A 589 15.31 4.70 -12.66
C HIS A 589 14.79 4.21 -11.31
N ALA A 590 14.05 3.09 -11.32
CA ALA A 590 13.38 2.49 -10.18
C ALA A 590 14.26 2.26 -8.97
N PHE A 591 15.55 2.02 -9.20
CA PHE A 591 16.45 1.73 -8.10
C PHE A 591 16.99 2.96 -7.37
N VAL A 592 16.95 4.13 -8.00
CA VAL A 592 17.63 5.35 -7.52
C VAL A 592 17.07 5.84 -6.19
N ALA A 593 15.76 5.70 -5.96
CA ALA A 593 15.15 6.06 -4.68
C ALA A 593 15.67 5.22 -3.51
N TRP A 594 16.03 3.96 -3.77
CA TRP A 594 16.53 3.05 -2.73
C TRP A 594 17.91 3.45 -2.20
N ALA A 595 18.69 4.23 -2.95
CA ALA A 595 19.98 4.74 -2.46
C ALA A 595 19.83 5.48 -1.11
N ALA A 596 18.70 6.14 -0.88
CA ALA A 596 18.40 6.85 0.36
C ALA A 596 18.01 5.94 1.54
N VAL A 597 17.91 4.63 1.36
CA VAL A 597 17.58 3.69 2.45
C VAL A 597 18.46 2.45 2.49
N VAL A 598 19.11 2.04 1.38
CA VAL A 598 19.88 0.80 1.37
C VAL A 598 21.27 0.98 2.02
N PRO A 599 21.69 0.06 2.91
CA PRO A 599 22.96 0.18 3.67
C PRO A 599 24.23 0.24 2.83
N ALA A 600 24.17 -0.08 1.53
CA ALA A 600 25.30 0.04 0.63
C ALA A 600 25.85 1.48 0.54
N PHE A 601 25.02 2.50 0.82
CA PHE A 601 25.40 3.91 0.77
C PHE A 601 25.76 4.50 2.14
N ASP A 602 25.75 3.70 3.22
CA ASP A 602 25.97 4.19 4.59
C ASP A 602 27.32 4.89 4.80
N LYS A 603 28.38 4.46 4.10
CA LYS A 603 29.71 5.07 4.18
C LYS A 603 29.74 6.51 3.64
N ILE A 604 28.86 6.81 2.69
CA ILE A 604 28.83 8.11 2.00
C ILE A 604 27.64 8.98 2.43
N LYS A 605 26.79 8.49 3.35
CA LYS A 605 25.55 9.18 3.74
C LYS A 605 25.75 10.60 4.26
N ASP A 606 26.90 10.85 4.88
CA ASP A 606 27.25 12.15 5.45
C ASP A 606 27.97 13.09 4.47
N HIS A 607 28.33 12.60 3.29
CA HIS A 607 28.93 13.40 2.23
C HIS A 607 27.95 14.44 1.69
N LYS A 608 28.43 15.66 1.43
CA LYS A 608 27.61 16.80 0.99
C LYS A 608 26.81 16.48 -0.29
N ASP A 609 27.46 15.88 -1.28
CA ASP A 609 26.81 15.58 -2.57
C ASP A 609 25.73 14.51 -2.42
N PHE A 610 25.96 13.52 -1.58
CA PHE A 610 24.98 12.46 -1.34
C PHE A 610 23.77 12.99 -0.57
N LYS A 611 23.98 13.86 0.44
CA LYS A 611 22.88 14.55 1.14
C LYS A 611 22.04 15.40 0.18
N THR A 612 22.70 16.12 -0.72
CA THR A 612 22.03 16.93 -1.75
C THR A 612 21.19 16.04 -2.67
N PHE A 613 21.80 14.98 -3.21
CA PHE A 613 21.11 13.99 -4.02
C PHE A 613 19.89 13.38 -3.31
N ALA A 614 20.05 12.92 -2.06
CA ALA A 614 18.97 12.31 -1.28
C ALA A 614 17.81 13.29 -1.02
N SER A 615 18.12 14.56 -0.74
CA SER A 615 17.09 15.60 -0.55
C SER A 615 16.26 15.84 -1.83
N ASN A 616 16.89 15.72 -3.00
CA ASN A 616 16.24 15.91 -4.30
C ASN A 616 15.25 14.78 -4.65
N LEU A 617 15.31 13.64 -3.95
CA LEU A 617 14.33 12.56 -4.10
C LEU A 617 12.97 12.90 -3.49
N LYS A 618 12.90 13.92 -2.61
CA LYS A 618 11.67 14.42 -1.98
C LYS A 618 10.81 13.34 -1.30
N ILE A 619 11.45 12.33 -0.72
CA ILE A 619 10.76 11.24 -0.01
C ILE A 619 10.11 11.81 1.27
N PRO A 620 8.80 11.64 1.50
CA PRO A 620 8.13 12.15 2.68
C PRO A 620 8.55 11.32 3.90
N VAL A 621 9.20 11.96 4.88
CA VAL A 621 9.72 11.27 6.07
C VAL A 621 8.63 11.23 7.15
N ARG A 622 8.19 10.02 7.54
CA ARG A 622 7.23 9.80 8.63
C ARG A 622 7.92 9.15 9.82
N ASN A 623 8.42 10.00 10.74
CA ASN A 623 9.10 9.70 12.01
C ASN A 623 10.63 9.71 12.01
N ASN A 624 11.18 10.21 13.14
CA ASN A 624 12.58 10.45 13.46
C ASN A 624 13.42 9.20 13.79
N GLN A 625 13.18 8.05 13.16
CA GLN A 625 14.08 6.91 13.34
C GLN A 625 14.37 6.23 11.99
N ASN A 626 15.61 6.42 11.55
CA ASN A 626 16.30 5.68 10.47
C ASN A 626 15.79 5.86 9.04
N LEU A 627 15.49 7.10 8.63
CA LEU A 627 15.73 7.47 7.23
C LEU A 627 17.04 8.25 7.15
N LEU A 628 17.82 8.04 6.08
CA LEU A 628 19.09 8.73 5.79
C LEU A 628 18.95 10.26 5.60
N VAL A 629 17.80 10.81 5.99
CA VAL A 629 17.47 12.23 5.98
C VAL A 629 16.94 12.60 7.37
N GLN A 630 17.84 12.85 8.33
CA GLN A 630 17.55 13.74 9.47
C GLN A 630 18.77 14.56 9.93
N LYS A 631 18.59 15.87 9.76
CA LYS A 631 19.25 17.07 10.33
C LYS A 631 20.77 17.13 10.40
#